data_AF-A0A7T0C5C9-F1
#
_entry.id   AF-A0A7T0C5C9-F1
#
_cell.length_a   1.000
_cell.length_b   1.000
_cell.length_c   1.000
_cell.angle_alpha   90.00
_cell.angle_beta   90.00
_cell.angle_gamma   90.00
#
_symmetry.space_group_name_H-M   'P 1'
#
loop_
_entity.id
_entity.type
_entity.pdbx_description
1 polymer ?
#
loop_
_entity_poly.entity_id
_entity_poly.type
_entity_poly.pdbx_seq_one_letter_code
_entity_poly.pdbx_strand_id
1 'polypeptide(L)'
;MFILPEPAQALLASGLVDSIPHLIQAESVECGEKFIPLNYYEQGSLYAAIASIVLIFAGIFIDKAMVKRSLWSLAVIPLCIWGYINYGVDFAHIKKTIFAYDTAAENALANIAEAQDRYKSEQGTYIKNLQKIHSHTAGSHGMDACVRITKINATFDQWSAEATHVSSPNTITWDSASGSSLKKG
;
A
#
# COMPACT_ATOMS: atom_id res chain seq x y z
N MET A 1 -17.57 10.79 49.20
CA MET A 1 -16.99 12.11 49.51
C MET A 1 -15.49 11.88 49.72
N PHE A 2 -14.71 11.94 48.64
CA PHE A 2 -13.25 11.77 48.70
C PHE A 2 -12.62 13.16 48.69
N ILE A 3 -11.89 13.47 49.76
CA ILE A 3 -11.17 14.72 49.96
C ILE A 3 -9.87 14.62 49.17
N LEU A 4 -9.71 15.47 48.14
CA LEU A 4 -8.48 15.61 47.36
C LEU A 4 -7.44 16.45 48.13
N PRO A 5 -6.13 16.15 48.04
CA PRO A 5 -5.08 16.88 48.74
C PRO A 5 -4.78 18.27 48.15
N GLU A 6 -4.26 19.16 49.02
CA GLU A 6 -4.13 20.62 48.88
C GLU A 6 -3.37 21.23 47.69
N PRO A 7 -2.41 20.58 46.98
CA PRO A 7 -1.78 21.27 45.85
C PRO A 7 -2.68 21.37 44.60
N ALA A 8 -3.79 20.62 44.54
CA ALA A 8 -4.68 20.60 43.39
C ALA A 8 -5.64 21.80 43.31
N GLN A 9 -5.83 22.55 44.39
CA GLN A 9 -6.74 23.71 44.42
C GLN A 9 -6.07 25.00 43.96
N ALA A 10 -4.73 25.09 44.01
CA ALA A 10 -3.98 26.28 43.62
C ALA A 10 -3.88 26.47 42.09
N LEU A 11 -4.05 25.41 41.29
CA LEU A 11 -3.97 25.47 39.82
C LEU A 11 -5.28 25.88 39.13
N LEU A 12 -6.42 25.85 39.84
CA LEU A 12 -7.70 26.30 39.30
C LEU A 12 -7.94 27.81 39.45
N ALA A 13 -7.12 28.51 40.26
CA ALA A 13 -7.27 29.95 40.52
C ALA A 13 -6.47 30.85 39.56
N SER A 14 -5.55 30.31 38.78
CA SER A 14 -4.86 31.06 37.73
C SER A 14 -5.61 30.87 36.41
N GLY A 15 -6.50 31.80 36.08
CA GLY A 15 -7.30 31.82 34.83
C GLY A 15 -6.45 31.87 33.55
N LEU A 16 -5.78 30.77 33.23
CA LEU A 16 -4.97 30.54 32.03
C LEU A 16 -5.51 29.34 31.24
N VAL A 17 -6.83 29.30 31.02
CA VAL A 17 -7.50 28.24 30.24
C VAL A 17 -7.96 28.73 28.86
N ASP A 18 -7.64 29.96 28.44
CA ASP A 18 -8.16 30.54 27.19
C ASP A 18 -7.17 30.58 26.00
N SER A 19 -6.07 29.82 26.02
CA SER A 19 -5.13 29.84 24.87
C SER A 19 -4.37 28.54 24.64
N ILE A 20 -5.04 27.39 24.68
CA ILE A 20 -4.50 26.19 24.05
C ILE A 20 -5.38 25.92 22.83
N PRO A 21 -4.96 26.33 21.61
CA PRO A 21 -5.59 25.82 20.43
C PRO A 21 -5.43 24.30 20.49
N HIS A 22 -6.58 23.65 20.53
CA HIS A 22 -6.81 22.23 20.41
C HIS A 22 -5.72 21.61 19.52
N LEU A 23 -4.71 21.01 20.13
CA LEU A 23 -3.84 20.04 19.48
C LEU A 23 -4.74 18.84 19.18
N ILE A 24 -5.51 18.95 18.10
CA ILE A 24 -5.91 17.82 17.29
C ILE A 24 -4.58 17.32 16.72
N GLN A 25 -3.90 16.52 17.52
CA GLN A 25 -2.90 15.61 17.03
C GLN A 25 -3.72 14.63 16.18
N ALA A 26 -3.86 14.95 14.89
CA ALA A 26 -4.09 13.93 13.91
C ALA A 26 -2.89 12.99 14.07
N GLU A 27 -3.09 11.93 14.84
CA GLU A 27 -2.22 10.78 14.85
C GLU A 27 -2.18 10.35 13.39
N SER A 28 -1.12 10.76 12.68
CA SER A 28 -0.90 10.34 11.32
C SER A 28 -0.71 8.84 11.42
N VAL A 29 -1.78 8.09 11.13
CA VAL A 29 -1.74 6.64 11.13
C VAL A 29 -0.54 6.25 10.28
N GLU A 30 0.51 5.72 10.92
CA GLU A 30 1.74 5.33 10.23
C GLU A 30 1.44 4.07 9.42
N CYS A 31 1.01 4.26 8.17
CA CYS A 31 0.61 3.20 7.28
C CYS A 31 1.78 2.35 6.73
N GLY A 32 2.95 2.42 7.35
CA GLY A 32 4.18 1.79 6.88
C GLY A 32 4.81 2.51 5.68
N GLU A 33 5.98 2.03 5.27
CA GLU A 33 6.71 2.58 4.12
C GLU A 33 6.13 2.10 2.79
N LYS A 34 6.08 2.99 1.80
CA LYS A 34 5.59 2.66 0.46
C LYS A 34 6.57 1.74 -0.27
N PHE A 35 6.11 0.56 -0.65
CA PHE A 35 6.92 -0.40 -1.40
C PHE A 35 6.85 -0.17 -2.92
N ILE A 36 8.01 -0.30 -3.57
CA ILE A 36 8.13 -0.30 -5.03
C ILE A 36 7.65 -1.66 -5.57
N PRO A 37 6.88 -1.70 -6.68
CA PRO A 37 6.42 -2.96 -7.25
C PRO A 37 7.59 -3.87 -7.60
N LEU A 38 7.41 -5.17 -7.34
CA LEU A 38 8.45 -6.17 -7.53
C LEU A 38 8.98 -6.24 -8.97
N ASN A 39 8.08 -6.01 -9.94
CA ASN A 39 8.39 -5.93 -11.36
C ASN A 39 9.50 -4.91 -11.68
N TYR A 40 9.64 -3.83 -10.89
CA TYR A 40 10.71 -2.85 -11.07
C TYR A 40 12.09 -3.48 -10.85
N TYR A 41 12.23 -4.30 -9.80
CA TYR A 41 13.49 -4.99 -9.50
C TYR A 41 13.78 -6.12 -10.49
N GLU A 42 12.74 -6.85 -10.92
CA GLU A 42 12.87 -7.90 -11.93
C GLU A 42 13.34 -7.32 -13.27
N GLN A 43 12.74 -6.21 -13.71
CA GLN A 43 13.17 -5.50 -14.92
C GLN A 43 14.58 -4.92 -14.78
N GLY A 44 14.89 -4.28 -13.64
CA GLY A 44 16.22 -3.74 -13.37
C GLY A 44 17.31 -4.82 -13.41
N SER A 45 17.04 -5.98 -12.81
CA SER A 45 17.89 -7.16 -12.88
C SER A 45 18.06 -7.66 -14.31
N LEU A 46 16.96 -7.82 -15.07
CA LEU A 46 17.00 -8.28 -16.44
C LEU A 46 17.83 -7.36 -17.35
N TYR A 47 17.57 -6.05 -17.30
CA TYR A 47 18.31 -5.07 -18.11
C TYR A 47 19.78 -4.99 -17.71
N ALA A 48 20.10 -5.07 -16.42
CA ALA A 48 21.48 -5.11 -15.95
C ALA A 48 22.20 -6.36 -16.47
N ALA A 49 21.56 -7.53 -16.41
CA ALA A 49 22.11 -8.76 -16.97
C ALA A 49 22.36 -8.63 -18.49
N ILE A 50 21.36 -8.17 -19.25
CA ILE A 50 21.49 -7.98 -20.71
C ILE A 50 22.61 -6.98 -21.02
N ALA A 51 22.66 -5.84 -20.35
CA ALA A 51 23.68 -4.82 -20.56
C ALA A 51 25.09 -5.36 -20.29
N SER A 52 25.26 -6.15 -19.22
CA SER A 52 26.55 -6.78 -18.92
C SER A 52 26.98 -7.75 -20.01
N ILE A 53 26.07 -8.58 -20.51
CA ILE A 53 26.33 -9.54 -21.57
C ILE A 53 26.73 -8.81 -22.85
N VAL A 54 25.96 -7.79 -23.26
CA VAL A 54 26.24 -7.00 -24.46
C VAL A 54 27.61 -6.34 -24.38
N LEU A 55 27.98 -5.75 -23.24
CA LEU A 55 29.28 -5.11 -23.05
C LEU A 55 30.43 -6.12 -23.08
N ILE A 56 30.26 -7.31 -22.49
CA ILE A 56 31.26 -8.37 -22.55
C ILE A 56 31.46 -8.85 -23.99
N PHE A 57 30.38 -9.15 -24.71
CA PHE A 57 30.46 -9.58 -26.11
C PHE A 57 31.08 -8.50 -27.00
N ALA A 58 30.68 -7.23 -26.86
CA ALA A 58 31.29 -6.12 -27.58
C ALA A 58 32.80 -6.02 -27.30
N GLY A 59 33.23 -6.27 -26.06
CA GLY A 59 34.63 -6.30 -25.68
C GLY A 59 35.44 -7.46 -26.27
N ILE A 60 34.77 -8.54 -26.72
CA ILE A 60 35.41 -9.66 -27.42
C ILE A 60 35.65 -9.32 -28.90
N PHE A 61 34.71 -8.65 -29.56
CA PHE A 61 34.81 -8.31 -30.99
C PHE A 61 35.75 -7.12 -31.28
N ILE A 62 36.12 -6.31 -30.28
CA ILE A 62 37.00 -5.15 -30.44
C ILE A 62 38.47 -5.52 -30.17
N ASP A 63 39.33 -5.33 -31.16
CA ASP A 63 40.75 -5.67 -31.09
C ASP A 63 41.61 -4.54 -30.46
N LYS A 64 41.05 -3.34 -30.30
CA LYS A 64 41.77 -2.21 -29.69
C LYS A 64 41.91 -2.39 -28.18
N ALA A 65 43.13 -2.67 -27.72
CA ALA A 65 43.44 -3.00 -26.32
C ALA A 65 42.96 -1.95 -25.28
N MET A 66 43.03 -0.65 -25.57
CA MET A 66 42.53 0.39 -24.65
C MET A 66 41.00 0.39 -24.54
N VAL A 67 40.30 0.29 -25.68
CA VAL A 67 38.82 0.27 -25.71
C VAL A 67 38.30 -0.99 -25.06
N LYS A 68 38.94 -2.13 -25.32
CA LYS A 68 38.66 -3.40 -24.66
C LYS A 68 38.74 -3.26 -23.14
N ARG A 69 39.86 -2.76 -22.60
CA ARG A 69 39.99 -2.58 -21.13
C ARG A 69 38.88 -1.71 -20.54
N SER A 70 38.52 -0.60 -21.21
CA SER A 70 37.41 0.27 -20.78
C SER A 70 36.06 -0.46 -20.76
N LEU A 71 35.75 -1.23 -21.80
CA LEU A 71 34.49 -2.00 -21.89
C LEU A 71 34.37 -3.05 -20.78
N TRP A 72 35.46 -3.74 -20.46
CA TRP A 72 35.47 -4.74 -19.40
C TRP A 72 35.25 -4.10 -18.03
N SER A 73 35.89 -2.95 -17.75
CA SER A 73 35.62 -2.18 -16.52
C SER A 73 34.18 -1.68 -16.46
N LEU A 74 33.63 -1.23 -17.60
CA LEU A 74 32.25 -0.76 -17.68
C LEU A 74 31.24 -1.90 -17.47
N ALA A 75 31.55 -3.11 -17.94
CA ALA A 75 30.70 -4.30 -17.77
C ALA A 75 30.56 -4.76 -16.31
N VAL A 76 31.53 -4.42 -15.44
CA VAL A 76 31.46 -4.73 -14.00
C VAL A 76 30.32 -3.99 -13.32
N ILE A 77 30.02 -2.75 -13.76
CA ILE A 77 28.98 -1.92 -13.14
C ILE A 77 27.58 -2.59 -13.20
N PRO A 78 27.06 -2.99 -14.38
CA PRO A 78 25.78 -3.68 -14.44
C PRO A 78 25.81 -5.05 -13.76
N LEU A 79 26.96 -5.76 -13.72
CA LEU A 79 27.08 -7.01 -12.96
C LEU A 79 26.94 -6.78 -11.44
N CYS A 80 27.54 -5.72 -10.91
CA CYS A 80 27.39 -5.35 -9.50
C CYS A 80 25.94 -4.98 -9.18
N ILE A 81 25.27 -4.22 -10.06
CA ILE A 81 23.85 -3.87 -9.90
C ILE A 81 22.99 -5.13 -9.91
N TRP A 82 23.21 -6.04 -10.87
CA TRP A 82 22.51 -7.32 -10.94
C TRP A 82 22.73 -8.16 -9.68
N GLY A 83 23.98 -8.27 -9.21
CA GLY A 83 24.31 -9.00 -7.98
C GLY A 83 23.64 -8.40 -6.74
N TYR A 84 23.68 -7.08 -6.60
CA TYR A 84 23.00 -6.38 -5.50
C TYR A 84 21.49 -6.65 -5.51
N ILE A 85 20.84 -6.58 -6.67
CA ILE A 85 19.40 -6.83 -6.78
C ILE A 85 19.08 -8.27 -6.39
N ASN A 86 19.84 -9.28 -6.84
CA ASN A 86 19.50 -10.69 -6.58
C ASN A 86 19.88 -11.18 -5.18
N TYR A 87 20.93 -10.62 -4.56
CA TYR A 87 21.46 -11.12 -3.29
C TYR A 87 21.34 -10.12 -2.13
N GLY A 88 21.21 -8.83 -2.42
CA GLY A 88 21.08 -7.77 -1.41
C GLY A 88 19.63 -7.39 -1.09
N VAL A 89 18.70 -7.61 -2.02
CA VAL A 89 17.28 -7.31 -1.82
C VAL A 89 16.55 -8.56 -1.31
N ASP A 90 15.97 -8.47 -0.11
CA ASP A 90 15.11 -9.54 0.41
C ASP A 90 13.72 -9.50 -0.24
N PHE A 91 13.60 -10.13 -1.40
CA PHE A 91 12.34 -10.27 -2.12
C PHE A 91 11.28 -11.03 -1.32
N ALA A 92 11.67 -11.96 -0.45
CA ALA A 92 10.73 -12.76 0.32
C ALA A 92 10.03 -11.87 1.37
N HIS A 93 10.80 -11.03 2.05
CA HIS A 93 10.26 -10.06 2.99
C HIS A 93 9.34 -9.05 2.27
N ILE A 94 9.78 -8.45 1.16
CA ILE A 94 8.98 -7.48 0.41
C ILE A 94 7.67 -8.11 -0.07
N LYS A 95 7.70 -9.31 -0.66
CA LYS A 95 6.50 -10.03 -1.09
C LYS A 95 5.54 -10.29 0.06
N LYS A 96 6.06 -10.73 1.21
CA LYS A 96 5.24 -11.03 2.39
C LYS A 96 4.54 -9.77 2.91
N THR A 97 5.24 -8.65 2.95
CA THR A 97 4.69 -7.38 3.44
C THR A 97 3.65 -6.81 2.47
N ILE A 98 3.92 -6.83 1.16
CA ILE A 98 2.92 -6.44 0.14
C ILE A 98 1.68 -7.33 0.23
N PHE A 99 1.85 -8.64 0.38
CA PHE A 99 0.72 -9.57 0.55
C PHE A 99 -0.11 -9.27 1.80
N ALA A 100 0.52 -8.88 2.91
CA ALA A 100 -0.19 -8.48 4.12
C ALA A 100 -1.04 -7.22 3.89
N TYR A 101 -0.49 -6.20 3.21
CA TYR A 101 -1.22 -4.99 2.85
C TYR A 101 -2.37 -5.26 1.87
N ASP A 102 -2.16 -6.12 0.89
CA ASP A 102 -3.20 -6.53 -0.04
C ASP A 102 -4.32 -7.28 0.69
N THR A 103 -3.97 -8.13 1.66
CA THR A 103 -4.95 -8.82 2.51
C THR A 103 -5.77 -7.84 3.35
N ALA A 104 -5.16 -6.75 3.85
CA ALA A 104 -5.89 -5.70 4.55
C ALA A 104 -6.90 -5.01 3.62
N ALA A 105 -6.53 -4.74 2.37
CA ALA A 105 -7.45 -4.21 1.36
C ALA A 105 -8.57 -5.20 1.00
N GLU A 106 -8.25 -6.50 0.89
CA GLU A 106 -9.23 -7.57 0.67
C GLU A 106 -10.24 -7.67 1.82
N ASN A 107 -9.77 -7.63 3.06
CA ASN A 107 -10.64 -7.64 4.25
C ASN A 107 -11.57 -6.42 4.27
N ALA A 108 -11.06 -5.24 3.90
CA ALA A 108 -11.88 -4.04 3.81
C ALA A 108 -12.97 -4.17 2.73
N LEU A 109 -12.67 -4.78 1.58
CA LEU A 109 -13.64 -5.06 0.53
C LEU A 109 -14.67 -6.11 0.96
N ALA A 110 -14.25 -7.14 1.70
CA ALA A 110 -15.17 -8.15 2.27
C ALA A 110 -16.16 -7.53 3.26
N ASN A 111 -15.70 -6.61 4.13
CA ASN A 111 -16.58 -5.88 5.04
C ASN A 111 -17.60 -5.00 4.27
N ILE A 112 -17.19 -4.39 3.15
CA ILE A 112 -18.11 -3.66 2.28
C ILE A 112 -19.10 -4.62 1.63
N ALA A 113 -18.66 -5.81 1.22
CA ALA A 113 -19.55 -6.81 0.63
C ALA A 113 -20.65 -7.22 1.60
N GLU A 114 -20.30 -7.47 2.86
CA GLU A 114 -21.29 -7.76 3.90
C GLU A 114 -22.27 -6.59 4.09
N ALA A 115 -21.78 -5.35 4.13
CA ALA A 115 -22.64 -4.17 4.24
C ALA A 115 -23.57 -3.99 3.03
N GLN A 116 -23.09 -4.29 1.81
CA GLN A 116 -23.87 -4.25 0.58
C GLN A 116 -24.97 -5.31 0.57
N ASP A 117 -24.69 -6.52 1.04
CA ASP A 117 -25.67 -7.61 1.09
C ASP A 117 -26.78 -7.32 2.11
N ARG A 118 -26.42 -6.79 3.29
CA ARG A 118 -27.41 -6.32 4.28
C ARG A 118 -28.27 -5.21 3.71
N TYR A 119 -27.66 -4.19 3.09
CA TYR A 119 -28.40 -3.07 2.52
C TYR A 119 -29.31 -3.51 1.35
N LYS A 120 -28.87 -4.44 0.50
CA LYS A 120 -29.72 -5.00 -0.56
C LYS A 120 -30.90 -5.77 0.01
N SER A 121 -30.71 -6.53 1.09
CA SER A 121 -31.80 -7.24 1.76
C SER A 121 -32.84 -6.28 2.37
N GLU A 122 -32.42 -5.10 2.85
CA GLU A 122 -33.31 -4.12 3.48
C GLU A 122 -33.98 -3.17 2.46
N GLN A 123 -33.23 -2.73 1.44
CA GLN A 123 -33.62 -1.64 0.53
C GLN A 123 -33.79 -2.08 -0.93
N GLY A 124 -33.56 -3.37 -1.23
CA GLY A 124 -33.71 -3.95 -2.57
C GLY A 124 -32.71 -3.46 -3.63
N THR A 125 -31.71 -2.66 -3.25
CA THR A 125 -30.74 -2.04 -4.18
C THR A 125 -29.36 -1.96 -3.55
N TYR A 126 -28.30 -1.83 -4.36
CA TYR A 126 -26.92 -1.64 -3.88
C TYR A 126 -26.57 -0.16 -3.66
N ILE A 127 -25.67 0.12 -2.73
CA ILE A 127 -25.18 1.47 -2.45
C ILE A 127 -24.18 1.89 -3.53
N LYS A 128 -24.50 2.98 -4.24
CA LYS A 128 -23.64 3.57 -5.29
C LYS A 128 -22.64 4.59 -4.77
N ASN A 129 -22.90 5.20 -3.61
CA ASN A 129 -22.11 6.32 -3.10
C ASN A 129 -21.10 5.82 -2.05
N LEU A 130 -19.81 6.09 -2.31
CA LEU A 130 -18.70 5.74 -1.44
C LEU A 130 -18.84 6.31 -0.02
N GLN A 131 -19.29 7.55 0.11
CA GLN A 131 -19.46 8.21 1.41
C GLN A 131 -20.54 7.53 2.24
N LYS A 132 -21.63 7.10 1.57
CA LYS A 132 -22.70 6.35 2.22
C LYS A 132 -22.18 4.99 2.70
N ILE A 133 -21.37 4.31 1.90
CA ILE A 133 -20.74 3.04 2.31
C ILE A 133 -19.87 3.25 3.53
N HIS A 134 -18.96 4.22 3.52
CA HIS A 134 -18.11 4.51 4.69
C HIS A 134 -18.94 4.71 5.97
N SER A 135 -20.09 5.39 5.90
CA SER A 135 -20.98 5.54 7.06
C SER A 135 -21.65 4.24 7.51
N HIS A 136 -21.91 3.29 6.59
CA HIS A 136 -22.45 1.98 6.91
C HIS A 136 -21.38 0.98 7.38
N THR A 137 -20.13 1.10 6.91
CA THR A 137 -19.02 0.24 7.33
C THR A 137 -18.34 0.72 8.62
N ALA A 138 -18.44 2.02 8.96
CA ALA A 138 -17.85 2.57 10.19
C ALA A 138 -18.45 1.98 11.49
N GLY A 139 -19.66 1.40 11.41
CA GLY A 139 -20.29 0.67 12.52
C GLY A 139 -19.93 -0.82 12.59
N SER A 140 -19.30 -1.40 11.56
CA SER A 140 -18.97 -2.82 11.46
C SER A 140 -17.47 -3.02 11.32
N HIS A 141 -16.79 -3.34 12.41
CA HIS A 141 -15.35 -3.67 12.50
C HIS A 141 -14.35 -2.60 12.01
N GLY A 142 -14.80 -1.44 11.52
CA GLY A 142 -13.94 -0.34 11.07
C GLY A 142 -13.19 -0.69 9.79
N MET A 143 -13.03 0.30 8.91
CA MET A 143 -12.09 0.19 7.80
C MET A 143 -10.71 0.62 8.31
N ASP A 144 -9.68 -0.16 7.99
CA ASP A 144 -8.31 0.24 8.26
C ASP A 144 -8.04 1.62 7.62
N ALA A 145 -7.55 2.58 8.41
CA ALA A 145 -7.27 3.94 7.97
C ALA A 145 -6.21 4.00 6.86
N CYS A 146 -5.44 2.92 6.69
CA CYS A 146 -4.42 2.76 5.66
C CYS A 146 -4.94 2.16 4.35
N VAL A 147 -6.22 1.75 4.32
CA VAL A 147 -6.88 1.25 3.11
C VAL A 147 -7.79 2.33 2.53
N ARG A 148 -7.66 2.58 1.23
CA ARG A 148 -8.48 3.54 0.48
C ARG A 148 -9.31 2.80 -0.55
N ILE A 149 -10.62 3.02 -0.52
CA ILE A 149 -11.49 2.62 -1.64
C ILE A 149 -11.34 3.68 -2.73
N THR A 150 -10.86 3.29 -3.90
CA THR A 150 -10.60 4.21 -5.02
C THR A 150 -11.82 4.35 -5.92
N LYS A 151 -12.60 3.28 -6.06
CA LYS A 151 -13.73 3.24 -6.98
C LYS A 151 -14.83 2.34 -6.46
N ILE A 152 -16.07 2.73 -6.74
CA ILE A 152 -17.21 1.84 -6.62
C ILE A 152 -18.15 2.05 -7.79
N ASN A 153 -18.68 0.95 -8.31
CA ASN A 153 -19.72 0.94 -9.31
C ASN A 153 -20.80 -0.05 -8.87
N ALA A 154 -22.06 0.36 -8.92
CA ALA A 154 -23.17 -0.52 -8.56
C ALA A 154 -24.32 -0.39 -9.56
N THR A 155 -24.76 -1.54 -10.05
CA THR A 155 -25.94 -1.77 -10.90
C THR A 155 -27.05 -2.36 -10.03
N PHE A 156 -28.22 -2.67 -10.60
CA PHE A 156 -29.31 -3.32 -9.86
C PHE A 156 -28.94 -4.73 -9.38
N ASP A 157 -28.26 -5.51 -10.22
CA ASP A 157 -28.01 -6.94 -9.94
C ASP A 157 -26.60 -7.23 -9.43
N GLN A 158 -25.64 -6.32 -9.69
CA GLN A 158 -24.22 -6.49 -9.40
C GLN A 158 -23.56 -5.17 -8.97
N TRP A 159 -22.51 -5.26 -8.18
CA TRP A 159 -21.61 -4.16 -7.84
C TRP A 159 -20.14 -4.60 -7.89
N SER A 160 -19.27 -3.63 -8.07
CA SER A 160 -17.82 -3.80 -8.02
C SER A 160 -17.17 -2.63 -7.28
N ALA A 161 -16.07 -2.89 -6.60
CA ALA A 161 -15.28 -1.86 -5.94
C ALA A 161 -13.79 -2.12 -6.09
N GLU A 162 -12.99 -1.08 -5.96
CA GLU A 162 -11.54 -1.16 -5.99
C GLU A 162 -11.00 -0.55 -4.70
N ALA A 163 -10.07 -1.25 -4.06
CA ALA A 163 -9.38 -0.79 -2.86
C ALA A 163 -7.87 -0.96 -3.01
N THR A 164 -7.12 -0.07 -2.37
CA THR A 164 -5.67 -0.11 -2.33
C THR A 164 -5.19 0.26 -0.93
N HIS A 165 -4.12 -0.38 -0.48
CA HIS A 165 -3.43 0.03 0.74
C HIS A 165 -2.41 1.12 0.39
N VAL A 166 -2.30 2.18 1.20
CA VAL A 166 -1.43 3.35 0.92
C VAL A 166 0.02 2.97 0.61
N SER A 167 0.48 1.88 1.21
CA SER A 167 1.85 1.37 1.11
C SER A 167 2.03 0.20 0.14
N SER A 168 0.94 -0.36 -0.40
CA SER A 168 1.00 -1.39 -1.44
C SER A 168 0.97 -0.74 -2.82
N PRO A 169 1.76 -1.24 -3.79
CA PRO A 169 1.63 -0.81 -5.18
C PRO A 169 0.40 -1.42 -5.89
N ASN A 170 -0.26 -2.41 -5.28
CA ASN A 170 -1.33 -3.17 -5.91
C ASN A 170 -2.71 -2.55 -5.63
N THR A 171 -3.63 -2.75 -6.57
CA THR A 171 -5.05 -2.42 -6.42
C THR A 171 -5.86 -3.71 -6.50
N ILE A 172 -6.65 -3.94 -5.47
CA ILE A 172 -7.53 -5.10 -5.35
C ILE A 172 -8.92 -4.69 -5.81
N THR A 173 -9.53 -5.50 -6.66
CA THR A 173 -10.89 -5.25 -7.15
C THR A 173 -11.82 -6.33 -6.63
N TRP A 174 -13.00 -5.96 -6.15
CA TRP A 174 -14.05 -6.89 -5.79
C TRP A 174 -15.15 -6.85 -6.85
N ASP A 175 -15.62 -8.02 -7.27
CA ASP A 175 -16.78 -8.14 -8.14
C ASP A 175 -17.81 -9.08 -7.52
N SER A 176 -18.99 -8.55 -7.21
CA SER A 176 -20.11 -9.31 -6.66
C SER A 176 -20.58 -10.47 -7.54
N ALA A 177 -20.39 -10.40 -8.87
CA ALA A 177 -20.75 -11.49 -9.76
C ALA A 177 -19.89 -12.74 -9.52
N SER A 178 -18.64 -12.54 -9.07
CA SER A 178 -17.70 -13.60 -8.74
C SER A 178 -17.72 -14.00 -7.26
N GLY A 179 -18.27 -13.14 -6.39
CA GLY A 179 -18.29 -13.35 -4.94
C GLY A 179 -16.91 -13.28 -4.26
N SER A 180 -15.88 -12.78 -4.96
CA SER A 180 -14.50 -12.74 -4.46
C SER A 180 -13.76 -11.46 -4.89
N SER A 181 -12.67 -11.14 -4.19
CA SER A 181 -11.65 -10.24 -4.68
C SER A 181 -10.91 -10.87 -5.85
N LEU A 182 -10.72 -10.08 -6.90
CA LEU A 182 -9.85 -10.35 -8.03
C LEU A 182 -8.55 -9.55 -7.81
N LYS A 183 -7.43 -10.27 -7.76
CA LYS A 183 -6.10 -9.65 -7.76
C LYS A 183 -5.75 -9.29 -9.19
N LYS A 184 -5.57 -8.00 -9.48
CA LYS A 184 -4.89 -7.58 -10.71
C LYS A 184 -3.39 -7.76 -10.47
N GLY A 185 -2.85 -8.81 -11.08
CA GLY A 185 -1.41 -9.11 -11.09
C GLY A 185 -0.60 -8.08 -11.86
#